data_AF-A0A2E3V7Z7-F1
#
_entry.id   AF-A0A2E3V7Z7-F1
#
_cell.length_a   1.000
_cell.length_b   1.000
_cell.length_c   1.000
_cell.angle_alpha   90.00
_cell.angle_beta   90.00
_cell.angle_gamma   90.00
#
_symmetry.space_group_name_H-M   'P 1'
#
loop_
_entity.id
_entity.type
_entity.pdbx_description
1 polymer ?
#
loop_
_entity_poly.entity_id
_entity_poly.type
_entity_poly.pdbx_seq_one_letter_code
_entity_poly.pdbx_strand_id
1 'polypeptide(L)' 'MKQHFFKVPCTQETEVGKTTFANSITLTPGTISVEHEGEEIWVHALSYSEEDLDALVDMNSRVSNIERAV' A
#
# COMPACT_ATOMS: atom_id res chain seq x y z
N MET A 1 11.08 1.49 -18.12
CA MET A 1 11.18 1.42 -16.66
C MET A 1 10.90 2.81 -16.12
N LYS A 2 9.67 3.08 -15.66
CA LYS A 2 9.26 4.36 -15.09
C LYS A 2 9.27 4.20 -13.58
N GLN A 3 10.39 4.56 -12.94
CA GLN A 3 10.47 4.51 -11.49
C GLN A 3 9.67 5.66 -10.89
N HIS A 4 9.03 5.43 -9.75
CA HIS A 4 8.26 6.45 -9.05
C HIS A 4 8.29 6.20 -7.54
N PHE A 5 8.47 7.27 -6.77
CA PHE A 5 8.43 7.25 -5.32
C PHE A 5 7.32 8.18 -4.86
N PHE A 6 6.30 7.63 -4.21
CA PHE A 6 5.06 8.34 -3.91
C PHE A 6 4.42 7.85 -2.62
N LYS A 7 3.51 8.67 -2.07
CA LYS A 7 2.72 8.33 -0.89
C LYS A 7 1.40 7.69 -1.29
N VAL A 8 0.96 6.71 -0.51
CA VAL A 8 -0.32 6.02 -0.66
C VAL A 8 -1.08 6.12 0.67
N PRO A 9 -2.35 6.54 0.67
CA PRO A 9 -3.17 6.54 1.87
C PRO A 9 -3.31 5.15 2.49
N CYS A 10 -3.19 5.07 3.80
CA CYS A 10 -3.31 3.87 4.62
C CYS A 10 -4.50 4.06 5.57
N THR A 11 -5.56 3.26 5.38
CA THR A 11 -6.81 3.43 6.15
C THR A 11 -6.97 2.43 7.30
N GLN A 12 -5.96 1.58 7.51
CA GLN A 12 -5.97 0.60 8.59
C GLN A 12 -5.69 1.26 9.93
N GLU A 13 -6.45 0.89 10.96
CA GLU A 13 -6.35 1.48 12.29
C GLU A 13 -5.32 0.76 13.17
N THR A 14 -5.24 -0.56 13.04
CA THR A 14 -4.36 -1.43 13.83
C THR A 14 -2.98 -1.57 13.21
N GLU A 15 -1.97 -1.79 14.04
CA GLU A 15 -0.60 -2.04 13.58
C GLU A 15 -0.50 -3.31 12.72
N VAL A 16 -1.32 -4.32 12.99
CA VAL A 16 -1.40 -5.53 12.18
C VAL A 16 -1.97 -5.21 10.79
N GLY A 17 -3.07 -4.46 10.72
CA GLY A 17 -3.67 -4.04 9.45
C GLY A 17 -2.71 -3.20 8.60
N LYS A 18 -2.06 -2.19 9.20
CA LYS A 18 -1.05 -1.36 8.53
C LYS A 18 0.11 -2.20 7.98
N THR A 19 0.60 -3.13 8.79
CA THR A 19 1.68 -4.06 8.39
C THR A 19 1.22 -4.99 7.25
N THR A 20 0.00 -5.50 7.31
CA THR A 20 -0.58 -6.34 6.25
C THR A 20 -0.68 -5.57 4.93
N PHE A 21 -1.10 -4.30 4.96
CA PHE A 21 -1.18 -3.49 3.75
C PHE A 21 0.21 -3.19 3.17
N ALA A 22 1.17 -2.76 4.00
CA ALA A 22 2.56 -2.52 3.58
C ALA A 22 3.21 -3.78 2.97
N ASN A 23 3.01 -4.94 3.60
CA ASN A 23 3.54 -6.20 3.08
C ASN A 23 2.88 -6.60 1.76
N SER A 24 1.59 -6.33 1.58
CA SER A 24 0.89 -6.62 0.31
C SER A 24 1.43 -5.77 -0.83
N ILE A 25 1.80 -4.51 -0.55
CA ILE A 25 2.52 -3.64 -1.50
C ILE A 25 3.91 -4.23 -1.81
N THR A 26 4.68 -4.63 -0.79
CA THR A 26 6.02 -5.22 -1.01
C THR A 26 6.00 -6.54 -1.78
N LEU A 27 4.94 -7.32 -1.64
CA LEU A 27 4.76 -8.59 -2.37
C LEU A 27 4.25 -8.40 -3.80
N THR A 28 3.84 -7.19 -4.17
CA THR A 28 3.47 -6.88 -5.55
C THR A 28 4.76 -6.74 -6.39
N PRO A 29 4.87 -7.42 -7.56
CA PRO A 29 6.09 -7.38 -8.35
C PRO A 29 6.49 -5.95 -8.77
N GLY A 30 7.72 -5.58 -8.45
CA GLY A 30 8.27 -4.27 -8.83
C GLY A 30 7.94 -3.14 -7.87
N THR A 31 7.38 -3.42 -6.70
CA THR A 31 7.12 -2.43 -5.64
C THR A 31 7.79 -2.80 -4.32
N ILE A 32 8.07 -1.80 -3.49
CA ILE A 32 8.51 -1.97 -2.11
C ILE A 32 7.91 -0.86 -1.24
N SER A 33 7.41 -1.22 -0.06
CA SER A 33 7.03 -0.25 0.98
C SER A 33 8.28 0.18 1.75
N VAL A 34 8.47 1.48 1.98
CA VAL A 34 9.66 2.02 2.66
C VAL A 34 9.38 2.37 4.12
N GLU A 35 8.36 3.20 4.36
CA GLU A 35 7.99 3.67 5.69
C GLU A 35 6.49 3.94 5.73
N HIS A 36 5.88 3.73 6.91
CA HIS A 36 4.54 4.19 7.20
C HIS A 36 4.63 5.41 8.14
N GLU A 37 4.11 6.55 7.70
CA GLU A 37 4.10 7.81 8.44
C GLU A 37 2.63 8.22 8.63
N GLY A 38 2.11 8.12 9.86
CA GLY A 38 0.75 8.54 10.17
C GLY A 38 -0.34 7.70 9.49
N GLU A 39 -0.96 8.24 8.45
CA GLU A 39 -2.02 7.61 7.65
C GLU A 39 -1.56 7.36 6.20
N GLU A 40 -0.25 7.29 5.96
CA GLU A 40 0.33 7.15 4.63
C GLU A 40 1.51 6.15 4.61
N ILE A 41 1.68 5.44 3.48
CA ILE A 41 2.83 4.59 3.21
C ILE A 41 3.64 5.18 2.04
N TRP A 42 4.95 5.30 2.22
CA TRP A 42 5.87 5.54 1.11
C TRP A 42 6.10 4.28 0.30
N VAL A 43 5.85 4.38 -1.01
CA VAL A 43 6.00 3.28 -1.96
C VAL A 43 7.00 3.65 -3.03
N HIS A 44 7.92 2.74 -3.30
CA HIS A 44 8.81 2.83 -4.46
C HIS A 44 8.42 1.78 -5.50
N ALA A 45 8.07 2.22 -6.70
CA ALA A 45 7.73 1.37 -7.84
C ALA A 45 8.81 1.43 -8.93
N LEU A 46 9.15 0.28 -9.53
CA LEU A 46 10.11 0.17 -10.64
C LEU A 46 9.47 0.37 -12.02
N SER A 47 8.17 0.07 -12.14
CA SER A 47 7.41 0.18 -13.40
C SER A 47 6.02 0.78 -13.15
N TYR A 48 6.01 2.05 -12.73
CA TYR A 48 4.79 2.76 -12.38
C TYR A 48 3.90 3.06 -13.60
N SER A 49 2.60 2.85 -13.42
CA SER A 49 1.50 3.28 -14.30
C SER A 49 0.47 4.09 -13.48
N GLU A 50 -0.36 4.91 -14.13
CA GLU A 50 -1.43 5.63 -13.41
C GLU A 50 -2.51 4.69 -12.88
N GLU A 51 -2.72 3.55 -13.53
CA GLU A 51 -3.65 2.48 -13.13
C GLU A 51 -3.25 1.82 -11.81
N ASP A 52 -1.97 1.91 -11.41
CA ASP A 52 -1.46 1.36 -10.15
C ASP A 52 -2.14 2.02 -8.93
N LEU A 53 -2.58 3.28 -9.06
CA LEU A 53 -3.26 4.00 -7.96
C LEU A 53 -4.61 3.36 -7.64
N ASP A 54 -5.39 2.98 -8.65
CA ASP A 54 -6.69 2.32 -8.47
C ASP A 54 -6.51 0.93 -7.84
N ALA A 55 -5.48 0.19 -8.27
CA ALA A 55 -5.14 -1.11 -7.69
C ALA A 55 -4.73 -0.99 -6.20
N LEU A 56 -4.00 0.06 -5.84
CA LEU A 56 -3.61 0.36 -4.46
C LEU A 56 -4.83 0.75 -3.59
N VAL A 57 -5.78 1.50 -4.15
CA VAL A 57 -7.04 1.84 -3.46
C VAL A 57 -7.90 0.60 -3.21
N ASP A 58 -8.01 -0.31 -4.18
CA ASP A 58 -8.69 -1.61 -4.00
C ASP A 58 -8.00 -2.44 -2.90
N MET A 59 -6.68 -2.56 -2.97
CA MET A 59 -5.88 -3.30 -1.99
C MET A 59 -6.07 -2.73 -0.58
N ASN A 60 -6.02 -1.40 -0.41
CA ASN A 60 -6.27 -0.72 0.87
C ASN A 60 -7.67 -1.08 1.40
N SER A 61 -8.69 -1.00 0.55
CA SER A 61 -10.08 -1.31 0.92
C SER A 61 -10.24 -2.76 1.38
N ARG A 62 -9.57 -3.70 0.71
CA ARG A 62 -9.61 -5.13 1.06
C ARG A 62 -8.98 -5.40 2.43
N VAL A 63 -7.84 -4.78 2.72
CA VAL A 63 -7.17 -4.96 4.02
C VAL A 63 -8.00 -4.32 5.14
N SER A 64 -8.54 -3.12 4.95
CA SER A 64 -9.41 -2.46 5.95
C SER A 64 -10.68 -3.26 6.26
N ASN A 65 -11.25 -3.93 5.27
CA ASN A 65 -12.41 -4.81 5.49
C ASN A 65 -12.05 -6.06 6.29
N ILE A 66 -10.87 -6.65 6.07
CA ILE A 66 -10.39 -7.81 6.83
C ILE A 66 -10.07 -7.40 8.27
N GLU A 67 -9.42 -6.26 8.48
CA GLU A 67 -9.10 -5.74 9.81
C GLU A 67 -10.36 -5.56 10.68
N ARG A 68 -11.41 -4.96 10.12
CA ARG A 68 -12.68 -4.72 10.83
C ARG A 68 -13.50 -5.98 11.09
N ALA A 69 -13.21 -7.07 10.39
CA ALA A 69 -13.89 -8.34 10.57
C ALA A 69 -13.36 -9.16 11.76
N VAL A 70 -12.29 -8.69 12.41
CA VAL A 70 -11.60 -9.34 13.54
C VAL A 70 -11.94 -8.64 14.86
#